data_AF-A0A418TC81-F1
#
_entry.id   AF-A0A418TC81-F1
#
_cell.length_a   1.000
_cell.length_b   1.000
_cell.length_c   1.000
_cell.angle_alpha   90.00
_cell.angle_beta   90.00
_cell.angle_gamma   90.00
#
_symmetry.space_group_name_H-M   'P 1'
#
loop_
_entity.id
_entity.type
_entity.pdbx_description
1 polymer ?
#
loop_
_entity_poly.entity_id
_entity_poly.type
_entity_poly.pdbx_seq_one_letter_code
_entity_poly.pdbx_strand_id
1 'polypeptide(L)'
;MINIYEVSHDSLAHEHYTEIVAQLNKCRSSSVAAVERWLQRSDPRFTLEYVIKAKPDQLREIRSICGTALSPAGFPREIMYFQTMYDYFSEGQGKSIGNSGYNAIQLMDKLKLRVCPLCNRNHIGNVTRPQRGTKRTSQLDHFHNKSDYPYLAMSFYNLIPSCPCCNHAKGKEDIDLSPYDAQDLDPLLQCRFNIENIDFLFTEEMLEVSLRNHPSMQKNIDVLGLEDLYAKHNDVAYEIVQKFKMYTRLRRKEILDTFPGLYRNEEDLRTSLFGSYANKANMKKQVLAKLKKDIFELLEAEERRRGSV
;
A
#
# COMPACT_ATOMS: atom_id res chain seq x y z
N MET A 1 -0.81 -0.54 -7.30
CA MET A 1 -1.36 -0.79 -5.94
C MET A 1 -1.17 -2.25 -5.53
N ILE A 2 -0.96 -2.53 -4.24
CA ILE A 2 -0.73 -3.89 -3.69
C ILE A 2 -1.48 -4.07 -2.35
N ASN A 3 -1.85 -5.30 -2.00
CA ASN A 3 -2.34 -5.61 -0.66
C ASN A 3 -1.21 -5.59 0.37
N ILE A 4 -1.55 -5.11 1.57
CA ILE A 4 -0.66 -5.16 2.73
C ILE A 4 -1.27 -5.87 3.93
N TYR A 5 -2.57 -6.15 3.94
CA TYR A 5 -3.22 -6.81 5.07
C TYR A 5 -2.51 -8.11 5.50
N GLU A 6 -2.34 -8.27 6.81
CA GLU A 6 -1.82 -9.45 7.49
C GLU A 6 -2.61 -9.63 8.78
N VAL A 7 -2.82 -10.88 9.22
CA VAL A 7 -3.53 -11.18 10.49
C VAL A 7 -2.84 -10.53 11.69
N SER A 8 -1.52 -10.38 11.64
CA SER A 8 -0.72 -9.66 12.66
C SER A 8 -1.17 -8.21 12.87
N HIS A 9 -1.78 -7.58 11.86
CA HIS A 9 -2.29 -6.21 11.95
C HIS A 9 -3.48 -6.07 12.91
N ASP A 10 -4.22 -7.14 13.22
CA ASP A 10 -5.31 -7.08 14.19
C ASP A 10 -4.81 -6.85 15.61
N SER A 11 -3.65 -7.41 15.94
CA SER A 11 -2.97 -7.12 17.21
C SER A 11 -2.51 -5.66 17.25
N LEU A 12 -1.97 -5.14 16.14
CA LEU A 12 -1.59 -3.73 16.04
C LEU A 12 -2.78 -2.78 16.12
N ALA A 13 -3.92 -3.15 15.55
CA ALA A 13 -5.16 -2.37 15.65
C ALA A 13 -5.71 -2.36 17.09
N HIS A 14 -5.56 -3.46 17.83
CA HIS A 14 -5.93 -3.51 19.24
C HIS A 14 -4.99 -2.66 20.12
N GLU A 15 -3.68 -2.70 19.86
CA GLU A 15 -2.72 -1.80 20.51
C GLU A 15 -3.06 -0.33 20.22
N HIS A 16 -3.34 -0.01 18.95
CA HIS A 16 -3.74 1.33 18.52
C HIS A 16 -4.98 1.83 19.29
N TYR A 17 -6.00 0.99 19.41
CA TYR A 17 -7.19 1.25 20.21
C TYR A 17 -6.86 1.51 21.69
N THR A 18 -6.01 0.68 22.29
CA THR A 18 -5.63 0.80 23.70
C THR A 18 -4.95 2.14 23.99
N GLU A 19 -4.06 2.59 23.11
CA GLU A 19 -3.37 3.88 23.25
C GLU A 19 -4.31 5.08 23.02
N ILE A 20 -5.31 4.94 22.12
CA ILE A 20 -6.37 5.94 21.94
C ILE A 20 -7.22 6.08 23.20
N VAL A 21 -7.64 4.96 23.80
CA VAL A 21 -8.40 4.97 25.07
C VAL A 21 -7.59 5.64 26.17
N ALA A 22 -6.31 5.28 26.31
CA ALA A 22 -5.41 5.91 27.27
C ALA A 22 -5.28 7.42 27.03
N GLN A 23 -5.21 7.86 25.77
CA GLN A 23 -5.16 9.28 25.41
C GLN A 23 -6.46 10.01 25.73
N LEU A 24 -7.62 9.39 25.48
CA LEU A 24 -8.92 9.98 25.79
C LEU A 24 -9.12 10.14 27.30
N ASN A 25 -8.66 9.18 28.11
CA ASN A 25 -8.74 9.26 29.56
C ASN A 25 -7.90 10.40 30.17
N LYS A 26 -6.88 10.90 29.45
CA LYS A 26 -6.09 12.07 29.84
C LYS A 26 -6.67 13.39 29.34
N CYS A 27 -7.62 13.33 28.42
CA CYS A 27 -8.13 14.50 27.71
C CYS A 27 -9.21 15.21 28.52
N ARG A 28 -9.20 16.55 28.49
CA ARG A 28 -10.30 17.36 29.06
C ARG A 28 -11.44 17.63 28.06
N SER A 29 -11.14 17.59 26.76
CA SER A 29 -12.09 17.97 25.70
C SER A 29 -12.86 16.80 25.10
N SER A 30 -12.50 15.56 25.42
CA SER A 30 -13.15 14.35 24.92
C SER A 30 -12.99 13.22 25.92
N SER A 31 -13.87 12.23 25.86
CA SER A 31 -13.79 11.00 26.65
C SER A 31 -14.36 9.84 25.86
N VAL A 32 -14.00 8.60 26.23
CA VAL A 32 -14.54 7.39 25.59
C VAL A 32 -16.07 7.42 25.60
N ALA A 33 -16.68 7.66 26.76
CA ALA A 33 -18.14 7.72 26.90
C ALA A 33 -18.79 8.84 26.07
N ALA A 34 -18.11 9.96 25.82
CA ALA A 34 -18.66 11.02 24.98
C ALA A 34 -18.64 10.65 23.49
N VAL A 35 -17.53 10.05 23.03
CA VAL A 35 -17.39 9.57 21.65
C VAL A 35 -18.37 8.43 21.36
N GLU A 36 -18.45 7.44 22.25
CA GLU A 36 -19.39 6.30 22.08
C GLU A 36 -20.84 6.76 22.05
N ARG A 37 -21.23 7.66 22.95
CA ARG A 37 -22.59 8.26 22.92
C ARG A 37 -22.89 9.00 21.62
N TRP A 38 -21.89 9.49 20.90
CA TRP A 38 -22.12 10.10 19.59
C TRP A 38 -22.26 9.03 18.51
N LEU A 39 -21.33 8.07 18.45
CA LEU A 39 -21.32 6.98 17.48
C LEU A 39 -22.61 6.13 17.55
N GLN A 40 -23.03 5.80 18.77
CA GLN A 40 -24.19 4.94 19.03
C GLN A 40 -25.54 5.59 18.72
N ARG A 41 -25.59 6.92 18.53
CA ARG A 41 -26.82 7.58 18.03
C ARG A 41 -27.13 7.19 16.59
N SER A 42 -26.10 6.93 15.80
CA SER A 42 -26.24 6.53 14.41
C SER A 42 -26.49 5.03 14.30
N ASP A 43 -25.72 4.22 15.04
CA ASP A 43 -25.93 2.78 15.14
C ASP A 43 -25.42 2.25 16.49
N PRO A 44 -26.25 1.56 17.31
CA PRO A 44 -25.85 1.02 18.61
C PRO A 44 -24.61 0.10 18.58
N ARG A 45 -24.30 -0.51 17.42
CA ARG A 45 -23.12 -1.38 17.24
C ARG A 45 -21.80 -0.60 17.19
N PHE A 46 -21.83 0.71 16.93
CA PHE A 46 -20.63 1.53 16.75
C PHE A 46 -20.01 1.93 18.09
N THR A 47 -19.41 0.96 18.78
CA THR A 47 -18.53 1.23 19.92
C THR A 47 -17.22 1.89 19.45
N LEU A 48 -16.49 2.52 20.37
CA LEU A 48 -15.19 3.09 20.03
C LEU A 48 -14.24 2.00 19.50
N GLU A 49 -14.21 0.86 20.16
CA GLU A 49 -13.38 -0.28 19.73
C GLU A 49 -13.73 -0.74 18.31
N TYR A 50 -15.02 -0.87 18.00
CA TYR A 50 -15.49 -1.28 16.68
C TYR A 50 -15.00 -0.30 15.60
N VAL A 51 -15.19 1.00 15.81
CA VAL A 51 -14.82 2.03 14.82
C VAL A 51 -13.30 2.14 14.63
N ILE A 52 -12.52 2.04 15.70
CA ILE A 52 -11.06 2.13 15.60
C ILE A 52 -10.48 0.91 14.86
N LYS A 53 -11.04 -0.28 15.07
CA LYS A 53 -10.57 -1.54 14.47
C LYS A 53 -11.29 -1.91 13.17
N ALA A 54 -12.25 -1.10 12.72
CA ALA A 54 -13.08 -1.37 11.55
C ALA A 54 -12.23 -1.60 10.29
N LYS A 55 -12.49 -2.70 9.59
CA LYS A 55 -11.91 -3.07 8.28
C LYS A 55 -12.49 -2.18 7.17
N PRO A 56 -11.87 -2.13 5.97
CA PRO A 56 -12.37 -1.29 4.88
C PRO A 56 -13.88 -1.40 4.59
N ASP A 57 -14.45 -2.59 4.55
CA ASP A 57 -15.91 -2.76 4.35
C ASP A 57 -16.74 -2.15 5.48
N GLN A 58 -16.29 -2.33 6.73
CA GLN A 58 -16.94 -1.73 7.91
C GLN A 58 -16.76 -0.21 7.92
N LEU A 59 -15.62 0.31 7.46
CA LEU A 59 -15.39 1.75 7.32
C LEU A 59 -16.35 2.36 6.28
N ARG A 60 -16.61 1.66 5.17
CA ARG A 60 -17.62 2.07 4.18
C ARG A 60 -19.02 2.10 4.79
N GLU A 61 -19.37 1.10 5.60
CA GLU A 61 -20.65 1.05 6.34
C GLU A 61 -20.77 2.22 7.33
N ILE A 62 -19.78 2.41 8.21
CA ILE A 62 -19.75 3.50 9.20
C ILE A 62 -19.83 4.85 8.50
N ARG A 63 -19.09 5.03 7.40
CA ARG A 63 -19.15 6.25 6.57
C ARG A 63 -20.56 6.49 6.05
N SER A 64 -21.19 5.47 5.48
CA SER A 64 -22.55 5.57 4.90
C SER A 64 -23.58 5.96 5.96
N ILE A 65 -23.49 5.39 7.16
CA ILE A 65 -24.45 5.61 8.25
C ILE A 65 -24.22 6.94 8.98
N CYS A 66 -22.97 7.27 9.32
CA CYS A 66 -22.66 8.50 10.07
C CYS A 66 -22.63 9.74 9.17
N GLY A 67 -22.35 9.58 7.87
CA GLY A 67 -22.32 10.65 6.87
C GLY A 67 -21.28 11.74 7.15
N THR A 68 -21.33 12.79 6.34
CA THR A 68 -20.54 14.02 6.57
C THR A 68 -21.24 14.92 7.59
N ALA A 69 -20.61 16.03 7.97
CA ALA A 69 -21.23 17.02 8.83
C ALA A 69 -22.59 17.47 8.25
N LEU A 70 -23.68 17.13 8.93
CA LEU A 70 -25.05 17.47 8.51
C LEU A 70 -25.44 18.92 8.85
N SER A 71 -24.69 19.58 9.74
CA SER A 71 -24.99 20.94 10.22
C SER A 71 -23.86 21.92 9.91
N PRO A 72 -24.16 23.23 9.74
CA PRO A 72 -23.14 24.27 9.61
C PRO A 72 -22.18 24.34 10.82
N ALA A 73 -22.60 23.85 11.99
CA ALA A 73 -21.79 23.80 13.19
C ALA A 73 -20.70 22.71 13.16
N GLY A 74 -20.71 21.82 12.16
CA GLY A 74 -19.74 20.74 12.01
C GLY A 74 -19.96 19.57 12.98
N PHE A 75 -18.93 18.73 13.12
CA PHE A 75 -18.91 17.65 14.10
C PHE A 75 -18.64 18.19 15.52
N PRO A 76 -19.15 17.53 16.56
CA PRO A 76 -18.94 17.98 17.93
C PRO A 76 -17.45 17.85 18.33
N ARG A 77 -17.03 18.62 19.35
CA ARG A 77 -15.61 18.76 19.73
C ARG A 77 -14.94 17.43 20.06
N GLU A 78 -15.68 16.50 20.63
CA GLU A 78 -15.20 15.18 21.03
C GLU A 78 -14.79 14.34 19.82
N ILE A 79 -15.48 14.51 18.69
CA ILE A 79 -15.19 13.87 17.40
C ILE A 79 -14.09 14.62 16.65
N MET A 80 -14.13 15.95 16.65
CA MET A 80 -13.07 16.77 16.05
C MET A 80 -11.71 16.53 16.71
N TYR A 81 -11.69 16.15 17.99
CA TYR A 81 -10.47 15.77 18.70
C TYR A 81 -9.70 14.62 18.02
N PHE A 82 -10.35 13.75 17.24
CA PHE A 82 -9.64 12.69 16.51
C PHE A 82 -8.73 13.24 15.42
N GLN A 83 -9.09 14.35 14.77
CA GLN A 83 -8.19 15.03 13.84
C GLN A 83 -6.97 15.59 14.57
N THR A 84 -7.19 16.25 15.71
CA THR A 84 -6.10 16.78 16.55
C THR A 84 -5.19 15.66 17.07
N MET A 85 -5.79 14.55 17.49
CA MET A 85 -5.07 13.36 17.94
C MET A 85 -4.23 12.77 16.80
N TYR A 86 -4.79 12.68 15.59
CA TYR A 86 -4.07 12.23 14.41
C TYR A 86 -2.88 13.14 14.09
N ASP A 87 -3.05 14.46 14.11
CA ASP A 87 -1.97 15.40 13.80
C ASP A 87 -0.81 15.24 14.81
N TYR A 88 -1.15 15.07 16.09
CA TYR A 88 -0.19 14.80 17.16
C TYR A 88 0.51 13.45 17.00
N PHE A 89 -0.26 12.40 16.70
CA PHE A 89 0.22 11.02 16.46
C PHE A 89 1.14 10.93 15.23
N SER A 90 0.78 11.64 14.16
CA SER A 90 1.45 11.59 12.86
C SER A 90 2.81 12.30 12.88
N GLU A 91 2.97 13.37 13.66
CA GLU A 91 4.24 14.12 13.71
C GLU A 91 5.42 13.29 14.25
N GLY A 92 5.18 12.45 15.26
CA GLY A 92 6.12 11.43 15.77
C GLY A 92 7.39 11.94 16.47
N GLN A 93 7.79 13.20 16.30
CA GLN A 93 9.00 13.78 16.89
C GLN A 93 8.78 14.14 18.37
N GLY A 94 8.87 13.16 19.27
CA GLY A 94 8.62 13.35 20.71
C GLY A 94 7.15 13.50 21.08
N LYS A 95 6.25 13.54 20.09
CA LYS A 95 4.80 13.49 20.25
C LYS A 95 4.32 12.04 20.15
N SER A 96 3.52 11.65 21.11
CA SER A 96 2.97 10.30 21.23
C SER A 96 1.66 10.31 21.99
N ILE A 97 0.73 9.47 21.55
CA ILE A 97 -0.55 9.31 22.22
C ILE A 97 -0.45 8.21 23.28
N GLY A 98 -1.35 8.26 24.25
CA GLY A 98 -1.50 7.24 25.26
C GLY A 98 -0.37 7.25 26.28
N ASN A 99 0.13 6.09 26.67
CA ASN A 99 1.04 5.92 27.81
C ASN A 99 2.42 5.37 27.44
N SER A 100 2.57 4.76 26.27
CA SER A 100 3.76 3.97 25.92
C SER A 100 4.74 4.67 24.98
N GLY A 101 4.50 5.94 24.64
CA GLY A 101 5.25 6.62 23.59
C GLY A 101 4.76 6.28 22.17
N TYR A 102 3.55 5.74 22.05
CA TYR A 102 2.95 5.30 20.79
C TYR A 102 2.70 6.43 19.78
N ASN A 103 3.28 6.30 18.59
CA ASN A 103 3.14 7.25 17.50
C ASN A 103 3.31 6.60 16.12
N ALA A 104 3.18 7.40 15.06
CA ALA A 104 3.28 6.92 13.69
C ALA A 104 4.67 6.33 13.34
N ILE A 105 5.76 6.74 14.00
CA ILE A 105 7.10 6.14 13.80
C ILE A 105 7.07 4.69 14.25
N GLN A 106 6.60 4.44 15.48
CA GLN A 106 6.48 3.09 16.03
C GLN A 106 5.52 2.21 15.22
N LEU A 107 4.41 2.78 14.75
CA LEU A 107 3.47 2.06 13.88
C LEU A 107 4.16 1.62 12.57
N MET A 108 4.91 2.52 11.92
CA MET A 108 5.64 2.18 10.68
C MET A 108 6.68 1.08 10.88
N ASP A 109 7.41 1.07 11.99
CA ASP A 109 8.37 0.00 12.31
C ASP A 109 7.67 -1.35 12.49
N LYS A 110 6.50 -1.37 13.14
CA LYS A 110 5.71 -2.58 13.37
C LYS A 110 5.07 -3.13 12.09
N LEU A 111 4.66 -2.27 11.16
CA LEU A 111 4.10 -2.66 9.86
C LEU A 111 5.15 -3.27 8.91
N LYS A 112 6.45 -2.99 9.11
CA LYS A 112 7.58 -3.57 8.35
C LYS A 112 7.46 -3.40 6.82
N LEU A 113 6.78 -2.35 6.36
CA LEU A 113 6.68 -1.99 4.95
C LEU A 113 7.89 -1.14 4.53
N ARG A 114 8.46 -1.44 3.35
CA ARG A 114 9.57 -0.66 2.77
C ARG A 114 9.19 0.09 1.50
N VAL A 115 7.99 -0.15 0.98
CA VAL A 115 7.51 0.38 -0.30
C VAL A 115 6.07 0.84 -0.16
N CYS A 116 5.75 1.97 -0.79
CA CYS A 116 4.40 2.50 -0.78
C CYS A 116 3.41 1.51 -1.43
N PRO A 117 2.34 1.11 -0.73
CA PRO A 117 1.38 0.15 -1.25
C PRO A 117 0.45 0.71 -2.33
N LEU A 118 0.25 2.03 -2.36
CA LEU A 118 -0.61 2.67 -3.37
C LEU A 118 0.01 2.60 -4.77
N CYS A 119 1.28 3.02 -4.91
CA CYS A 119 1.97 3.02 -6.20
C CYS A 119 2.94 1.84 -6.42
N ASN A 120 3.42 1.18 -5.37
CA ASN A 120 4.54 0.23 -5.43
C ASN A 120 5.84 0.77 -6.06
N ARG A 121 6.02 2.10 -6.15
CA ARG A 121 7.17 2.74 -6.82
C ARG A 121 8.20 3.36 -5.88
N ASN A 122 7.75 3.86 -4.73
CA ASN A 122 8.58 4.65 -3.83
C ASN A 122 8.89 3.91 -2.54
N HIS A 123 10.12 4.02 -2.06
CA HIS A 123 10.47 3.58 -0.72
C HIS A 123 9.79 4.43 0.36
N ILE A 124 9.35 3.77 1.41
CA ILE A 124 8.80 4.39 2.61
C ILE A 124 9.42 3.75 3.86
N GLY A 125 9.52 4.50 4.95
CA GLY A 125 10.03 3.98 6.21
C GLY A 125 10.48 5.08 7.18
N ASN A 126 11.28 4.67 8.16
CA ASN A 126 11.85 5.55 9.17
C ASN A 126 13.35 5.79 8.90
N VAL A 127 13.78 7.04 9.05
CA VAL A 127 15.17 7.46 8.86
C VAL A 127 15.64 8.18 10.12
N THR A 128 16.62 7.60 10.80
CA THR A 128 17.26 8.18 11.98
C THR A 128 18.45 9.02 11.56
N ARG A 129 18.49 10.27 12.04
CA ARG A 129 19.60 11.19 11.80
C ARG A 129 20.18 11.63 13.15
N PRO A 130 21.52 11.56 13.36
CA PRO A 130 22.13 11.80 14.67
C PRO A 130 21.67 13.06 15.40
N GLN A 131 21.43 14.17 14.68
CA GLN A 131 21.06 15.47 15.25
C GLN A 131 19.61 15.89 14.98
N ARG A 132 18.84 15.10 14.21
CA ARG A 132 17.46 15.47 13.80
C ARG A 132 16.41 14.44 14.24
N GLY A 133 16.82 13.47 15.05
CA GLY A 133 15.99 12.36 15.50
C GLY A 133 15.55 11.44 14.36
N THR A 134 14.55 10.62 14.64
CA THR A 134 13.90 9.76 13.65
C THR A 134 12.79 10.54 12.94
N LYS A 135 12.77 10.46 11.61
CA LYS A 135 11.70 11.02 10.76
C LYS A 135 11.19 9.96 9.81
N ARG A 136 9.89 10.01 9.52
CA ARG A 136 9.26 9.17 8.51
C ARG A 136 9.50 9.75 7.13
N THR A 137 9.78 8.91 6.16
CA THR A 137 9.65 9.22 4.73
C THR A 137 8.26 8.89 4.21
N SER A 138 7.47 8.16 5.00
CA SER A 138 6.06 7.87 4.76
C SER A 138 5.13 8.97 5.29
N GLN A 139 3.92 8.97 4.76
CA GLN A 139 2.74 9.59 5.36
C GLN A 139 1.73 8.49 5.72
N LEU A 140 0.75 8.81 6.55
CA LEU A 140 -0.40 7.94 6.82
C LEU A 140 -1.60 8.60 6.16
N ASP A 141 -1.88 8.21 4.93
CA ASP A 141 -3.01 8.68 4.14
C ASP A 141 -4.31 8.10 4.68
N HIS A 142 -5.41 8.83 4.54
CA HIS A 142 -6.73 8.41 5.00
C HIS A 142 -7.51 7.78 3.85
N PHE A 143 -7.96 6.53 3.99
CA PHE A 143 -8.84 5.89 3.02
C PHE A 143 -10.11 6.74 2.81
N HIS A 144 -10.76 7.12 3.91
CA HIS A 144 -11.81 8.13 3.99
C HIS A 144 -11.26 9.40 4.64
N ASN A 145 -11.30 10.50 3.89
CA ASN A 145 -10.64 11.76 4.25
C ASN A 145 -11.02 12.24 5.66
N LYS A 146 -10.02 12.57 6.49
CA LYS A 146 -10.25 12.98 7.88
C LYS A 146 -11.04 14.28 8.02
N SER A 147 -11.01 15.18 7.04
CA SER A 147 -11.74 16.46 7.09
C SER A 147 -13.25 16.24 7.00
N ASP A 148 -13.67 15.32 6.13
CA ASP A 148 -15.09 15.01 5.92
C ASP A 148 -15.60 13.97 6.93
N TYR A 149 -14.71 13.06 7.37
CA TYR A 149 -15.03 11.96 8.28
C TYR A 149 -14.08 11.94 9.51
N PRO A 150 -14.10 12.97 10.37
CA PRO A 150 -13.21 13.08 11.54
C PRO A 150 -13.29 11.89 12.50
N TYR A 151 -14.47 11.26 12.62
CA TYR A 151 -14.69 10.09 13.47
C TYR A 151 -13.92 8.84 12.99
N LEU A 152 -13.41 8.82 11.75
CA LEU A 152 -12.54 7.78 11.22
C LEU A 152 -11.05 8.16 11.22
N ALA A 153 -10.69 9.38 11.66
CA ALA A 153 -9.32 9.91 11.50
C ALA A 153 -8.26 9.09 12.24
N MET A 154 -8.67 8.36 13.29
CA MET A 154 -7.85 7.47 14.11
C MET A 154 -8.20 5.98 13.90
N SER A 155 -9.01 5.61 12.91
CA SER A 155 -9.29 4.21 12.62
C SER A 155 -8.06 3.56 11.97
N PHE A 156 -7.61 2.43 12.51
CA PHE A 156 -6.35 1.79 12.12
C PHE A 156 -6.29 1.48 10.62
N TYR A 157 -7.32 0.81 10.08
CA TYR A 157 -7.39 0.46 8.65
C TYR A 157 -7.80 1.64 7.75
N ASN A 158 -8.11 2.79 8.34
CA ASN A 158 -8.25 4.04 7.60
C ASN A 158 -6.89 4.70 7.34
N LEU A 159 -5.84 4.35 8.10
CA LEU A 159 -4.49 4.93 8.01
C LEU A 159 -3.58 4.09 7.10
N ILE A 160 -3.55 4.42 5.80
CA ILE A 160 -2.73 3.75 4.79
C ILE A 160 -1.31 4.35 4.77
N PRO A 161 -0.24 3.58 5.05
CA PRO A 161 1.12 4.03 4.79
C PRO A 161 1.30 4.41 3.33
N SER A 162 1.74 5.61 3.04
CA SER A 162 1.85 6.13 1.67
C SER A 162 3.14 6.92 1.48
N CYS A 163 3.59 7.07 0.23
CA CYS A 163 4.62 8.06 -0.09
C CYS A 163 3.96 9.44 -0.27
N PRO A 164 4.71 10.55 -0.06
CA PRO A 164 4.15 11.89 -0.19
C PRO A 164 3.46 12.16 -1.53
N CYS A 165 4.01 11.64 -2.63
CA CYS A 165 3.42 11.79 -3.96
C CYS A 165 2.01 11.18 -4.06
N CYS A 166 1.79 9.98 -3.50
CA CYS A 166 0.48 9.32 -3.57
C CYS A 166 -0.55 10.01 -2.68
N ASN A 167 -0.15 10.38 -1.45
CA ASN A 167 -1.03 11.11 -0.55
C ASN A 167 -1.45 12.47 -1.14
N HIS A 168 -0.52 13.16 -1.78
CA HIS A 168 -0.81 14.42 -2.47
C HIS A 168 -1.73 14.22 -3.68
N ALA A 169 -1.47 13.20 -4.51
CA ALA A 169 -2.31 12.87 -5.67
C ALA A 169 -3.74 12.51 -5.26
N LYS A 170 -3.91 11.69 -4.21
CA LYS A 170 -5.23 11.35 -3.66
C LYS A 170 -5.94 12.58 -3.10
N GLY A 171 -5.23 13.39 -2.32
CA GLY A 171 -5.79 14.60 -1.71
C GLY A 171 -7.05 14.30 -0.88
N LYS A 172 -8.19 14.85 -1.29
CA LYS A 172 -9.50 14.59 -0.66
C LYS A 172 -10.33 13.53 -1.38
N GLU A 173 -9.90 13.11 -2.56
CA GLU A 173 -10.64 12.16 -3.37
C GLU A 173 -10.70 10.79 -2.68
N ASP A 174 -11.83 10.12 -2.88
CA ASP A 174 -12.02 8.75 -2.44
C ASP A 174 -11.45 7.78 -3.47
N ILE A 175 -10.84 6.70 -2.98
CA ILE A 175 -10.52 5.53 -3.79
C ILE A 175 -11.50 4.40 -3.41
N ASP A 176 -11.77 3.47 -4.32
CA ASP A 176 -12.77 2.42 -4.08
C ASP A 176 -12.18 1.28 -3.25
N LEU A 177 -10.94 0.88 -3.54
CA LEU A 177 -10.24 -0.20 -2.87
C LEU A 177 -9.05 0.31 -2.02
N SER A 178 -8.87 -0.26 -0.85
CA SER A 178 -7.78 -0.01 0.09
C SER A 178 -6.74 -1.13 0.01
N PRO A 179 -5.43 -0.83 0.20
CA PRO A 179 -4.42 -1.85 0.42
C PRO A 179 -4.70 -2.81 1.59
N TYR A 180 -5.61 -2.44 2.49
CA TYR A 180 -6.07 -3.29 3.60
C TYR A 180 -7.30 -4.15 3.29
N ASP A 181 -7.88 -4.07 2.08
CA ASP A 181 -9.00 -4.94 1.70
C ASP A 181 -8.59 -6.42 1.77
N ALA A 182 -9.54 -7.26 2.18
CA ALA A 182 -9.34 -8.70 2.32
C ALA A 182 -9.22 -9.41 0.96
N GLN A 183 -9.86 -8.86 -0.08
CA GLN A 183 -9.74 -9.37 -1.44
C GLN A 183 -8.33 -9.15 -2.01
N ASP A 184 -7.86 -10.08 -2.82
CA ASP A 184 -6.57 -9.93 -3.51
C ASP A 184 -6.69 -8.90 -4.65
N LEU A 185 -5.92 -7.83 -4.56
CA LEU A 185 -5.85 -6.74 -5.53
C LEU A 185 -4.91 -7.06 -6.69
N ASP A 186 -4.00 -8.02 -6.52
CA ASP A 186 -3.02 -8.38 -7.55
C ASP A 186 -3.64 -8.81 -8.88
N PRO A 187 -4.69 -9.67 -8.92
CA PRO A 187 -5.37 -10.00 -10.17
C PRO A 187 -6.25 -8.85 -10.71
N LEU A 188 -6.62 -7.87 -9.87
CA LEU A 188 -7.51 -6.77 -10.26
C LEU A 188 -6.79 -5.63 -10.95
N LEU A 189 -5.46 -5.59 -10.86
CA LEU A 189 -4.61 -4.60 -11.50
C LEU A 189 -3.32 -5.31 -11.92
N GLN A 190 -3.07 -5.44 -13.21
CA GLN A 190 -1.89 -6.12 -13.74
C GLN A 190 -1.13 -5.18 -14.68
N CYS A 191 0.18 -5.11 -14.51
CA CYS A 191 1.02 -4.42 -15.50
C CYS A 191 1.19 -5.31 -16.73
N ARG A 192 1.11 -4.71 -17.90
CA ARG A 192 1.37 -5.35 -19.19
C ARG A 192 2.39 -4.54 -19.95
N PHE A 193 2.84 -5.10 -21.06
CA PHE A 193 3.62 -4.38 -22.03
C PHE A 193 3.10 -4.70 -23.42
N ASN A 194 3.18 -3.72 -24.31
CA ASN A 194 2.94 -3.87 -25.73
C ASN A 194 4.28 -3.68 -26.47
N ILE A 195 4.48 -4.44 -27.54
CA ILE A 195 5.61 -4.26 -28.45
C ILE A 195 5.05 -3.63 -29.72
N GLU A 196 5.52 -2.44 -30.07
CA GLU A 196 5.05 -1.73 -31.26
C GLU A 196 5.61 -2.35 -32.54
N ASN A 197 6.92 -2.63 -32.56
CA ASN A 197 7.59 -3.23 -33.71
C ASN A 197 8.79 -4.09 -33.28
N ILE A 198 9.45 -4.74 -34.25
CA ILE A 198 10.61 -5.60 -34.00
C ILE A 198 11.87 -4.85 -33.53
N ASP A 199 11.91 -3.52 -33.62
CA ASP A 199 13.08 -2.74 -33.17
C ASP A 199 13.17 -2.65 -31.64
N PHE A 200 12.17 -3.16 -30.90
CA PHE A 200 12.27 -3.44 -29.46
C PHE A 200 13.45 -4.37 -29.12
N LEU A 201 14.09 -5.00 -30.12
CA LEU A 201 15.31 -5.75 -29.91
C LEU A 201 16.51 -4.85 -29.56
N PHE A 202 16.44 -3.56 -29.88
CA PHE A 202 17.56 -2.61 -29.77
C PHE A 202 17.22 -1.35 -28.97
N THR A 203 15.94 -0.98 -28.82
CA THR A 203 15.51 0.21 -28.07
C THR A 203 14.30 -0.07 -27.17
N GLU A 204 14.25 0.61 -26.02
CA GLU A 204 13.10 0.56 -25.09
C GLU A 204 11.89 1.37 -25.60
N GLU A 205 12.10 2.29 -26.55
CA GLU A 205 11.07 3.20 -27.08
C GLU A 205 9.91 2.45 -27.76
N MET A 206 10.16 1.22 -28.21
CA MET A 206 9.19 0.37 -28.90
C MET A 206 8.43 -0.55 -27.94
N LEU A 207 8.64 -0.40 -26.63
CA LEU A 207 7.93 -1.11 -25.57
C LEU A 207 7.16 -0.11 -24.72
N GLU A 208 5.85 -0.31 -24.62
CA GLU A 208 4.99 0.52 -23.79
C GLU A 208 4.37 -0.29 -22.66
N VAL A 209 4.60 0.13 -21.41
CA VAL A 209 3.93 -0.43 -20.22
C VAL A 209 2.54 0.17 -20.09
N SER A 210 1.54 -0.71 -19.93
CA SER A 210 0.14 -0.33 -19.69
C SER A 210 -0.46 -1.14 -18.55
N LEU A 211 -1.63 -0.76 -18.05
CA LEU A 211 -2.35 -1.50 -17.02
C LEU A 211 -3.57 -2.21 -17.61
N ARG A 212 -3.78 -3.43 -17.14
CA ARG A 212 -5.07 -4.12 -17.28
C ARG A 212 -5.72 -4.18 -15.91
N ASN A 213 -6.93 -3.65 -15.80
CA ASN A 213 -7.63 -3.59 -14.53
C ASN A 213 -9.05 -4.15 -14.59
N HIS A 214 -9.54 -4.55 -13.43
CA HIS A 214 -10.95 -4.76 -13.19
C HIS A 214 -11.66 -3.40 -13.01
N PRO A 215 -12.94 -3.24 -13.40
CA PRO A 215 -13.65 -1.96 -13.25
C PRO A 215 -13.64 -1.38 -11.83
N SER A 216 -13.64 -2.23 -10.80
CA SER A 216 -13.55 -1.80 -9.39
C SER A 216 -12.23 -1.12 -9.01
N MET A 217 -11.21 -1.20 -9.85
CA MET A 217 -9.92 -0.51 -9.65
C MET A 217 -9.84 0.80 -10.45
N GLN A 218 -10.81 1.11 -11.31
CA GLN A 218 -10.71 2.24 -12.23
C GLN A 218 -10.53 3.56 -11.47
N LYS A 219 -11.40 3.82 -10.49
CA LYS A 219 -11.30 5.04 -9.66
C LYS A 219 -9.96 5.14 -8.94
N ASN A 220 -9.43 4.03 -8.43
CA ASN A 220 -8.09 4.00 -7.81
C ASN A 220 -7.00 4.41 -8.79
N ILE A 221 -7.06 3.92 -10.03
CA ILE A 221 -6.09 4.24 -11.09
C ILE A 221 -6.17 5.72 -11.44
N ASP A 222 -7.39 6.23 -11.65
CA ASP A 222 -7.63 7.61 -12.07
C ASP A 222 -7.15 8.60 -10.98
N VAL A 223 -7.60 8.41 -9.74
CA VAL A 223 -7.26 9.31 -8.61
C VAL A 223 -5.76 9.32 -8.30
N LEU A 224 -5.09 8.17 -8.41
CA LEU A 224 -3.65 8.07 -8.11
C LEU A 224 -2.76 8.30 -9.36
N GLY A 225 -3.35 8.46 -10.54
CA GLY A 225 -2.65 8.56 -11.82
C GLY A 225 -1.78 7.34 -12.13
N LEU A 226 -2.24 6.13 -11.79
CA LEU A 226 -1.38 4.94 -11.87
C LEU A 226 -0.93 4.62 -13.29
N GLU A 227 -1.79 4.80 -14.31
CA GLU A 227 -1.45 4.53 -15.71
C GLU A 227 -0.19 5.30 -16.13
N ASP A 228 -0.25 6.64 -16.05
CA ASP A 228 0.86 7.54 -16.35
C ASP A 228 2.11 7.26 -15.52
N LEU A 229 1.94 6.85 -14.26
CA LEU A 229 3.05 6.56 -13.38
C LEU A 229 3.78 5.28 -13.76
N TYR A 230 3.08 4.25 -14.24
CA TYR A 230 3.67 2.97 -14.67
C TYR A 230 4.21 3.03 -16.10
N ALA A 231 3.58 3.78 -17.00
CA ALA A 231 4.06 4.00 -18.37
C ALA A 231 5.45 4.64 -18.44
N LYS A 232 5.92 5.27 -17.35
CA LYS A 232 7.27 5.85 -17.22
C LYS A 232 8.36 4.83 -16.87
N HIS A 233 8.05 3.53 -16.82
CA HIS A 233 8.99 2.45 -16.44
C HIS A 233 9.15 1.42 -17.56
N ASN A 234 9.14 1.88 -18.82
CA ASN A 234 9.38 1.03 -19.99
C ASN A 234 10.78 0.40 -19.93
N ASP A 235 11.77 1.13 -19.43
CA ASP A 235 13.14 0.67 -19.16
C ASP A 235 13.18 -0.62 -18.32
N VAL A 236 12.36 -0.68 -17.26
CA VAL A 236 12.30 -1.81 -16.35
C VAL A 236 11.66 -3.03 -17.02
N ALA A 237 10.58 -2.83 -17.77
CA ALA A 237 9.95 -3.91 -18.52
C ALA A 237 10.87 -4.42 -19.64
N TYR A 238 11.53 -3.50 -20.34
CA TYR A 238 12.50 -3.78 -21.40
C TYR A 238 13.67 -4.63 -20.90
N GLU A 239 14.26 -4.31 -19.75
CA GLU A 239 15.35 -5.11 -19.16
C GLU A 239 14.93 -6.58 -18.96
N ILE A 240 13.71 -6.82 -18.48
CA ILE A 240 13.19 -8.17 -18.25
C ILE A 240 12.97 -8.89 -19.59
N VAL A 241 12.32 -8.23 -20.55
CA VAL A 241 12.06 -8.79 -21.89
C VAL A 241 13.38 -9.16 -22.58
N GLN A 242 14.38 -8.28 -22.52
CA GLN A 242 15.72 -8.53 -23.08
C GLN A 242 16.38 -9.75 -22.43
N LYS A 243 16.32 -9.90 -21.10
CA LYS A 243 16.85 -11.09 -20.43
C LYS A 243 16.15 -12.38 -20.88
N PHE A 244 14.82 -12.38 -21.03
CA PHE A 244 14.09 -13.57 -21.51
C PHE A 244 14.48 -13.95 -22.94
N LYS A 245 14.70 -12.95 -23.79
CA LYS A 245 15.17 -13.15 -25.15
C LYS A 245 16.60 -13.68 -25.21
N MET A 246 17.52 -13.08 -24.44
CA MET A 246 18.95 -13.46 -24.44
C MET A 246 19.17 -14.84 -23.81
N TYR A 247 18.46 -15.14 -22.73
CA TYR A 247 18.61 -16.36 -21.95
C TYR A 247 17.45 -17.32 -22.18
N THR A 248 17.26 -17.74 -23.43
CA THR A 248 16.28 -18.78 -23.81
C THR A 248 16.54 -20.09 -23.08
N ARG A 249 15.55 -21.01 -23.08
CA ARG A 249 15.73 -22.37 -22.50
C ARG A 249 16.98 -23.08 -23.02
N LEU A 250 17.22 -23.03 -24.33
CA LEU A 250 18.41 -23.62 -24.95
C LEU A 250 19.68 -22.94 -24.43
N ARG A 251 19.70 -21.60 -24.37
CA ARG A 251 20.85 -20.86 -23.87
C ARG A 251 21.13 -21.15 -22.40
N ARG A 252 20.11 -21.27 -21.56
CA ARG A 252 20.26 -21.65 -20.15
C ARG A 252 20.83 -23.05 -20.00
N LYS A 253 20.36 -24.00 -20.81
CA LYS A 253 20.90 -25.36 -20.85
C LYS A 253 22.38 -25.35 -21.27
N GLU A 254 22.73 -24.65 -22.35
CA GLU A 254 24.12 -24.48 -22.78
C GLU A 254 25.03 -23.93 -21.66
N ILE A 255 24.57 -22.93 -20.91
CA ILE A 255 25.33 -22.35 -19.79
C ILE A 255 25.58 -23.40 -18.71
N LEU A 256 24.56 -24.17 -18.32
CA LEU A 256 24.69 -25.23 -17.31
C LEU A 256 25.64 -26.34 -17.79
N ASP A 257 25.54 -26.73 -19.06
CA ASP A 257 26.37 -27.78 -19.66
C ASP A 257 27.84 -27.32 -19.83
N THR A 258 28.06 -26.05 -20.18
CA THR A 258 29.41 -25.47 -20.42
C THR A 258 30.15 -25.16 -19.12
N PHE A 259 29.43 -24.75 -18.07
CA PHE A 259 30.01 -24.33 -16.79
C PHE A 259 29.49 -25.18 -15.62
N PRO A 260 29.82 -26.50 -15.58
CA PRO A 260 29.36 -27.38 -14.53
C PRO A 260 29.84 -26.89 -13.15
N GLY A 261 28.90 -26.79 -12.21
CA GLY A 261 29.17 -26.35 -10.84
C GLY A 261 29.10 -24.83 -10.61
N LEU A 262 29.00 -23.99 -11.66
CA LEU A 262 28.80 -22.54 -11.50
C LEU A 262 27.42 -22.21 -10.90
N TYR A 263 26.40 -22.99 -11.28
CA TYR A 263 25.05 -22.91 -10.73
C TYR A 263 24.63 -24.30 -10.24
N ARG A 264 23.85 -24.34 -9.16
CA ARG A 264 23.38 -25.61 -8.57
C ARG A 264 22.43 -26.37 -9.50
N ASN A 265 21.54 -25.64 -10.19
CA ASN A 265 20.54 -26.18 -11.12
C ASN A 265 19.94 -25.03 -11.96
N GLU A 266 18.96 -25.34 -12.83
CA GLU A 266 18.26 -24.33 -13.65
C GLU A 266 17.56 -23.26 -12.79
N GLU A 267 16.99 -23.61 -11.65
CA GLU A 267 16.30 -22.66 -10.76
C GLU A 267 17.28 -21.63 -10.17
N ASP A 268 18.49 -22.07 -9.78
CA ASP A 268 19.56 -21.21 -9.28
C ASP A 268 20.04 -20.22 -10.35
N LEU A 269 20.24 -20.71 -11.59
CA LEU A 269 20.56 -19.87 -12.74
C LEU A 269 19.44 -18.85 -13.02
N ARG A 270 18.18 -19.29 -13.02
CA ARG A 270 17.02 -18.40 -13.24
C ARG A 270 16.93 -17.33 -12.17
N THR A 271 17.14 -17.69 -10.90
CA THR A 271 17.16 -16.74 -9.78
C THR A 271 18.30 -15.74 -9.91
N SER A 272 19.47 -16.17 -10.41
CA SER A 272 20.60 -15.26 -10.69
C SER A 272 20.29 -14.28 -11.83
N LEU A 273 19.64 -14.72 -12.91
CA LEU A 273 19.32 -13.90 -14.08
C LEU A 273 18.16 -12.93 -13.84
N PHE A 274 17.05 -13.47 -13.31
CA PHE A 274 15.77 -12.77 -13.18
C PHE A 274 15.47 -12.36 -11.74
N GLY A 275 16.36 -12.60 -10.78
CA GLY A 275 16.07 -12.36 -9.37
C GLY A 275 14.88 -13.18 -8.87
N SER A 276 14.25 -12.70 -7.80
CA SER A 276 13.05 -13.32 -7.23
C SER A 276 11.78 -12.54 -7.61
N TYR A 277 11.61 -12.20 -8.90
CA TYR A 277 10.48 -11.40 -9.37
C TYR A 277 9.12 -12.06 -9.12
N ALA A 278 9.02 -13.39 -9.25
CA ALA A 278 7.78 -14.13 -8.98
C ALA A 278 7.34 -14.12 -7.51
N ASN A 279 8.22 -13.75 -6.56
CA ASN A 279 7.88 -13.79 -5.15
C ASN A 279 7.04 -12.57 -4.74
N LYS A 280 5.72 -12.77 -4.59
CA LYS A 280 4.75 -11.76 -4.15
C LYS A 280 5.14 -11.05 -2.85
N ALA A 281 5.85 -11.72 -1.93
CA ALA A 281 6.31 -11.09 -0.69
C ALA A 281 7.31 -9.94 -0.92
N ASN A 282 7.97 -9.90 -2.08
CA ASN A 282 8.87 -8.81 -2.45
C ASN A 282 8.12 -7.50 -2.76
N MET A 283 6.82 -7.54 -3.05
CA MET A 283 6.02 -6.33 -3.30
C MET A 283 6.02 -5.37 -2.10
N LYS A 284 6.14 -5.88 -0.87
CA LYS A 284 6.24 -5.05 0.34
C LYS A 284 7.66 -4.53 0.61
N LYS A 285 8.68 -5.06 -0.09
CA LYS A 285 10.11 -4.88 0.21
C LYS A 285 10.88 -4.13 -0.88
N GLN A 286 10.48 -4.28 -2.14
CA GLN A 286 11.21 -3.79 -3.31
C GLN A 286 10.32 -2.92 -4.20
N VAL A 287 10.88 -1.80 -4.66
CA VAL A 287 10.21 -0.90 -5.60
C VAL A 287 10.00 -1.59 -6.95
N LEU A 288 8.87 -1.29 -7.57
CA LEU A 288 8.43 -1.83 -8.86
C LEU A 288 8.31 -3.36 -8.88
N ALA A 289 8.33 -4.04 -7.73
CA ALA A 289 8.23 -5.49 -7.66
C ALA A 289 6.91 -6.00 -8.28
N LYS A 290 5.83 -5.21 -8.22
CA LYS A 290 4.60 -5.52 -8.94
C LYS A 290 4.80 -5.55 -10.46
N LEU A 291 5.37 -4.48 -11.03
CA LEU A 291 5.66 -4.40 -12.47
C LEU A 291 6.56 -5.57 -12.87
N LYS A 292 7.67 -5.77 -12.15
CA LYS A 292 8.63 -6.84 -12.43
C LYS A 292 7.99 -8.23 -12.40
N LYS A 293 7.15 -8.50 -11.38
CA LYS A 293 6.39 -9.74 -11.25
C LYS A 293 5.45 -9.94 -12.44
N ASP A 294 4.59 -8.96 -12.72
CA ASP A 294 3.55 -9.10 -13.73
C ASP A 294 4.15 -9.32 -15.14
N ILE A 295 5.22 -8.57 -15.48
CA ILE A 295 5.95 -8.75 -16.76
C ILE A 295 6.65 -10.11 -16.82
N PHE A 296 7.31 -10.53 -15.72
CA PHE A 296 7.97 -11.82 -15.62
C PHE A 296 6.99 -12.99 -15.81
N GLU A 297 5.84 -12.96 -15.13
CA GLU A 297 4.81 -13.98 -15.23
C GLU A 297 4.20 -14.07 -16.63
N LEU A 298 4.00 -12.94 -17.32
CA LEU A 298 3.55 -12.90 -18.71
C LEU A 298 4.55 -13.61 -19.65
N LEU A 299 5.84 -13.32 -19.50
CA LEU A 299 6.90 -13.92 -20.30
C LEU A 299 7.08 -15.41 -20.00
N GLU A 300 7.01 -15.81 -18.74
CA GLU A 300 7.04 -17.23 -18.36
C GLU A 300 5.85 -18.02 -18.92
N ALA A 301 4.66 -17.41 -18.94
CA ALA A 301 3.47 -18.04 -19.52
C ALA A 301 3.64 -18.24 -21.03
N GLU A 302 4.26 -17.28 -21.72
CA GLU A 302 4.54 -17.36 -23.16
C GLU A 302 5.66 -18.37 -23.49
N GLU A 303 6.76 -18.40 -22.71
CA GLU A 303 7.84 -19.40 -22.86
C GLU A 303 7.28 -20.83 -22.67
N ARG A 304 6.35 -21.02 -21.73
CA ARG A 304 5.67 -22.30 -21.51
C ARG A 304 4.79 -22.69 -22.69
N ARG A 305 4.00 -21.77 -23.26
CA ARG A 305 3.16 -22.05 -24.44
C ARG A 305 3.99 -22.48 -25.65
N ARG A 306 5.12 -21.83 -25.90
CA ARG A 306 6.00 -22.15 -27.04
C ARG A 306 6.75 -23.47 -26.88
N GLY A 307 7.03 -23.89 -25.65
CA GLY A 307 7.70 -25.16 -25.36
C GLY A 307 6.78 -26.37 -25.27
N SER A 308 5.47 -26.20 -25.46
CA SER A 308 4.47 -27.28 -25.54
C SER A 308 4.05 -27.60 -26.98
N VAL A 309 4.70 -26.96 -27.96
CA VAL A 309 4.62 -27.24 -29.40
C VAL A 309 5.96 -27.81 -29.83
#